data_AF-A0A8T6LLK8-F1
#
_entry.id   AF-A0A8T6LLK8-F1
#
_cell.length_a   1.000
_cell.length_b   1.000
_cell.length_c   1.000
_cell.angle_alpha   90.00
_cell.angle_beta   90.00
_cell.angle_gamma   90.00
#
_symmetry.space_group_name_H-M   'P 1'
#
loop_
_entity.id
_entity.type
_entity.pdbx_description
1 polymer ?
#
loop_
_entity_poly.entity_id
_entity_poly.type
_entity_poly.pdbx_seq_one_letter_code
_entity_poly.pdbx_strand_id
1 'polypeptide(L)'
;MPGSRGRFVFDGLQAVLGGVARVDYVNAVSNDPRDAAADWGYRRRAFFVQDAWTVSPELELTAGLRYERIQQEDSPAYSDAVFAAYGVRTDANLDGADAWMPRLGLRYTGLGRTVISGGVGLFAGGEPQVWISNAFQPPVVFARLAGAGGVTPFSVPEALLRQVAAGAALPVDAIAEDFDMPADWKASVRVQREFDLPGLGRDFLGTVQYLHTSAHRSFVWRNLAHTHLAGAQPTGEAPDGRRIYADLDALGYLNLTELGNHGGGRAHVWSVAVSKSYDFGVDFSASYARQDVEAVAEGTSARGISNWRALTVADRNDPQARRSPHETTHSWKLRLGYERAIGQLNTRIDVFGRVFSGRLFTYTFDVDRGNALFGRAGAGESPFDADPLYIPAVDDPAVVYASTFDRSRFEYYVQAVPGGIHAPYSEVSGWNRIWDLRLQVELPGAAGLARWVGENRVRLVLDVENFPNLLNSKWGRFDFGPSNGQAAVVRADLVRAADVADLGVDAAPALTGDAPRMACRNRTDCAYRFNSFDAEPRAIASRSRSVYRIRLGIRFEF
;
A
#
# COMPACT_ATOMS: atom_id res chain seq x y z
N MET A 1 5.71 -24.11 3.59
CA MET A 1 4.65 -23.75 2.62
C MET A 1 3.26 -24.06 3.19
N PRO A 2 2.23 -23.22 2.97
CA PRO A 2 0.85 -23.50 3.35
C PRO A 2 0.30 -24.73 2.60
N GLY A 3 -0.48 -25.58 3.27
CA GLY A 3 -1.16 -26.73 2.64
C GLY A 3 -0.32 -28.01 2.45
N SER A 4 0.99 -28.01 2.77
CA SER A 4 1.85 -29.21 2.64
C SER A 4 1.65 -30.31 3.69
N ARG A 5 0.76 -30.08 4.66
CA ARG A 5 0.25 -31.12 5.57
C ARG A 5 -1.20 -31.48 5.27
N GLY A 6 -1.75 -30.97 4.16
CA GLY A 6 -3.17 -31.03 3.83
C GLY A 6 -3.98 -29.94 4.55
N ARG A 7 -4.92 -29.34 3.83
CA ARG A 7 -5.97 -28.49 4.38
C ARG A 7 -7.28 -29.27 4.29
N PHE A 8 -7.82 -29.65 5.44
CA PHE A 8 -9.05 -30.42 5.57
C PHE A 8 -10.21 -29.46 5.84
N VAL A 9 -11.21 -29.47 4.97
CA VAL A 9 -12.40 -28.61 5.06
C VAL A 9 -13.62 -29.51 5.19
N PHE A 10 -14.32 -29.39 6.32
CA PHE A 10 -15.53 -30.13 6.63
C PHE A 10 -16.73 -29.21 6.50
N ASP A 11 -17.71 -29.61 5.68
CA ASP A 11 -18.92 -28.83 5.44
C ASP A 11 -19.97 -29.17 6.51
N GLY A 12 -19.74 -28.66 7.73
CA GLY A 12 -20.65 -28.80 8.87
C GLY A 12 -20.37 -30.00 9.78
N LEU A 13 -21.14 -30.11 10.87
CA LEU A 13 -20.91 -31.10 11.94
C LEU A 13 -21.04 -32.54 11.45
N GLN A 14 -21.97 -32.84 10.55
CA GLN A 14 -22.16 -34.20 10.03
C GLN A 14 -20.95 -34.66 9.20
N ALA A 15 -20.36 -33.77 8.42
CA ALA A 15 -19.12 -34.04 7.70
C ALA A 15 -17.97 -34.33 8.67
N VAL A 16 -17.88 -33.60 9.78
CA VAL A 16 -16.91 -33.86 10.86
C VAL A 16 -17.13 -35.23 11.50
N LEU A 17 -18.36 -35.55 11.91
CA LEU A 17 -18.70 -36.83 12.56
C LEU A 17 -18.52 -38.02 11.62
N GLY A 18 -18.83 -37.86 10.34
CA GLY A 18 -18.65 -38.87 9.30
C GLY A 18 -17.23 -38.96 8.75
N GLY A 19 -16.31 -38.08 9.17
CA GLY A 19 -14.95 -38.03 8.64
C GLY A 19 -14.88 -37.76 7.14
N VAL A 20 -15.83 -36.96 6.62
CA VAL A 20 -15.91 -36.60 5.21
C VAL A 20 -15.41 -35.17 5.01
N ALA A 21 -14.35 -34.98 4.24
CA ALA A 21 -13.77 -33.67 4.01
C ALA A 21 -13.42 -33.43 2.54
N ARG A 22 -13.43 -32.15 2.15
CA ARG A 22 -12.60 -31.69 1.04
C ARG A 22 -11.17 -31.56 1.57
N VAL A 23 -10.21 -32.19 0.89
CA VAL A 23 -8.79 -32.11 1.23
C VAL A 23 -8.05 -31.43 0.10
N ASP A 24 -7.42 -30.30 0.42
CA ASP A 24 -6.54 -29.57 -0.49
C ASP A 24 -5.09 -29.81 -0.07
N TYR A 25 -4.25 -30.23 -1.01
CA TYR A 25 -2.85 -30.56 -0.76
C TYR A 25 -1.95 -29.86 -1.78
N VAL A 26 -0.89 -29.22 -1.29
CA VAL A 26 0.09 -28.52 -2.13
C VAL A 26 1.47 -28.94 -1.67
N ASN A 27 2.31 -29.38 -2.60
CA ASN A 27 3.70 -29.72 -2.31
C ASN A 27 4.61 -29.62 -3.55
N ALA A 28 5.92 -29.68 -3.34
CA ALA A 28 6.85 -30.08 -4.40
C ALA A 28 6.48 -31.48 -4.89
N VAL A 29 6.88 -31.82 -6.13
CA VAL A 29 6.66 -33.17 -6.70
C VAL A 29 7.30 -34.29 -5.86
N SER A 30 8.29 -33.98 -5.03
CA SER A 30 8.89 -34.94 -4.08
C SER A 30 8.01 -35.26 -2.86
N ASN A 31 6.93 -34.51 -2.65
CA ASN A 31 6.16 -34.46 -1.40
C ASN A 31 6.95 -33.98 -0.17
N ASP A 32 8.18 -33.46 -0.33
CA ASP A 32 8.91 -32.78 0.73
C ASP A 32 8.75 -31.26 0.59
N PRO A 33 8.10 -30.57 1.55
CA PRO A 33 7.90 -29.12 1.49
C PRO A 33 9.20 -28.32 1.56
N ARG A 34 10.33 -28.93 1.94
CA ARG A 34 11.64 -28.28 1.93
C ARG A 34 12.17 -28.11 0.51
N ASP A 35 11.79 -28.98 -0.41
CA ASP A 35 12.18 -28.89 -1.82
C ASP A 35 11.40 -27.79 -2.57
N ALA A 36 10.37 -27.22 -1.94
CA ALA A 36 9.63 -26.05 -2.41
C ALA A 36 10.09 -24.73 -1.77
N ALA A 37 11.14 -24.77 -0.95
CA ALA A 37 11.69 -23.55 -0.35
C ALA A 37 12.49 -22.78 -1.41
N ALA A 38 12.28 -21.46 -1.49
CA ALA A 38 13.16 -20.60 -2.26
C ALA A 38 14.53 -20.54 -1.57
N ASP A 39 15.59 -20.82 -2.33
CA ASP A 39 16.98 -20.66 -1.92
C ASP A 39 17.69 -19.88 -3.01
N TRP A 40 18.17 -18.69 -2.67
CA TRP A 40 18.84 -17.78 -3.60
C TRP A 40 19.63 -16.70 -2.87
N GLY A 41 20.62 -16.13 -3.55
CA GLY A 41 21.37 -15.00 -3.02
C GLY A 41 22.18 -14.25 -4.06
N TYR A 42 22.47 -12.99 -3.77
CA TYR A 42 23.28 -12.14 -4.63
C TYR A 42 24.36 -11.41 -3.84
N ARG A 43 25.42 -11.00 -4.54
CA ARG A 43 26.44 -10.08 -4.03
C ARG A 43 26.17 -8.70 -4.60
N ARG A 44 26.10 -7.70 -3.72
CA ARG A 44 26.03 -6.29 -4.13
C ARG A 44 27.38 -5.62 -3.90
N ARG A 45 27.94 -4.99 -4.95
CA ARG A 45 29.14 -4.17 -4.86
C ARG A 45 28.76 -2.71 -4.96
N ALA A 46 29.27 -1.89 -4.05
CA ALA A 46 29.00 -0.45 -4.03
C ALA A 46 30.32 0.33 -4.02
N PHE A 47 30.45 1.27 -4.94
CA PHE A 47 31.55 2.23 -5.00
C PHE A 47 30.99 3.63 -4.78
N PHE A 48 31.71 4.46 -4.02
CA PHE A 48 31.26 5.80 -3.71
C PHE A 48 32.45 6.75 -3.62
N VAL A 49 32.30 7.91 -4.25
CA VAL A 49 33.20 9.05 -4.09
C VAL A 49 32.35 10.30 -3.85
N GLN A 50 32.78 11.14 -2.92
CA GLN A 50 32.17 12.43 -2.66
C GLN A 50 33.22 13.40 -2.17
N ASP A 51 33.07 14.65 -2.57
CA ASP A 51 33.88 15.75 -2.09
C ASP A 51 32.98 16.93 -1.73
N ALA A 52 33.47 17.76 -0.81
CA ALA A 52 32.78 18.94 -0.30
C ALA A 52 33.72 20.14 -0.33
N TRP A 53 33.34 21.17 -1.08
CA TRP A 53 34.13 22.37 -1.30
C TRP A 53 33.47 23.57 -0.66
N THR A 54 34.22 24.26 0.19
CA THR A 54 33.90 25.63 0.61
C THR A 54 34.33 26.59 -0.51
N VAL A 55 33.41 26.90 -1.43
CA VAL A 55 33.67 27.77 -2.59
C VAL A 55 33.90 29.22 -2.15
N SER A 56 33.22 29.65 -1.08
CA SER A 56 33.47 30.89 -0.34
C SER A 56 33.18 30.65 1.15
N PRO A 57 33.53 31.57 2.07
CA PRO A 57 33.19 31.42 3.49
C PRO A 57 31.70 31.18 3.78
N GLU A 58 30.83 31.58 2.84
CA GLU A 58 29.38 31.47 2.94
C GLU A 58 28.76 30.36 2.08
N LEU A 59 29.52 29.75 1.16
CA LEU A 59 29.01 28.77 0.19
C LEU A 59 29.79 27.46 0.25
N GLU A 60 29.08 26.39 0.60
CA GLU A 60 29.56 25.02 0.52
C GLU A 60 28.78 24.27 -0.57
N LEU A 61 29.51 23.60 -1.46
CA LEU A 61 28.98 22.67 -2.45
C LEU A 61 29.46 21.26 -2.12
N THR A 62 28.60 20.27 -2.32
CA THR A 62 28.96 18.86 -2.21
C THR A 62 28.60 18.17 -3.52
N ALA A 63 29.50 17.36 -4.07
CA ALA A 63 29.18 16.47 -5.17
C ALA A 63 29.66 15.07 -4.87
N GLY A 64 28.82 14.08 -5.18
CA GLY A 64 29.15 12.69 -5.01
C GLY A 64 28.56 11.82 -6.11
N LEU A 65 29.21 10.69 -6.35
CA LEU A 65 28.76 9.65 -7.25
C LEU A 65 28.83 8.32 -6.51
N ARG A 66 27.72 7.60 -6.50
CA ARG A 66 27.65 6.22 -6.03
C ARG A 66 27.32 5.32 -7.21
N TYR A 67 28.04 4.21 -7.36
CA TYR A 67 27.71 3.13 -8.29
C TYR A 67 27.42 1.88 -7.49
N GLU A 68 26.34 1.19 -7.82
CA GLU A 68 26.03 -0.13 -7.28
C GLU A 68 25.76 -1.11 -8.40
N ARG A 69 26.23 -2.36 -8.25
CA ARG A 69 25.94 -3.47 -9.16
C ARG A 69 25.63 -4.74 -8.38
N ILE A 70 24.64 -5.48 -8.84
CA ILE A 70 24.27 -6.81 -8.36
C ILE A 70 24.98 -7.87 -9.20
N GLN A 71 25.52 -8.87 -8.52
CA GLN A 71 26.08 -10.08 -9.10
C GLN A 71 25.37 -11.28 -8.52
N GLN A 72 24.79 -12.12 -9.38
CA GLN A 72 23.98 -13.25 -8.97
C GLN A 72 24.27 -14.46 -9.88
N GLU A 73 24.69 -15.57 -9.27
CA GLU A 73 25.09 -16.78 -10.01
C GLU A 73 23.95 -17.79 -10.15
N ASP A 74 23.00 -17.79 -9.21
CA ASP A 74 21.81 -18.63 -9.25
C ASP A 74 20.70 -18.00 -10.11
N SER A 75 19.84 -18.85 -10.64
CA SER A 75 18.68 -18.44 -11.42
C SER A 75 17.45 -19.20 -10.95
N PRO A 76 16.24 -18.63 -11.11
CA PRO A 76 15.01 -19.38 -10.93
C PRO A 76 14.92 -20.56 -11.92
N ALA A 77 13.96 -21.45 -11.69
CA ALA A 77 13.76 -22.60 -12.55
C ALA A 77 13.23 -22.18 -13.94
N TYR A 78 13.98 -22.52 -14.99
CA TYR A 78 13.53 -22.37 -16.37
C TYR A 78 12.39 -23.35 -16.70
N SER A 79 11.43 -22.91 -17.52
CA SER A 79 10.31 -23.72 -17.99
C SER A 79 10.12 -23.60 -19.50
N ASP A 80 10.39 -24.71 -20.21
CA ASP A 80 10.14 -24.84 -21.66
C ASP A 80 8.67 -24.59 -22.01
N ALA A 81 7.75 -25.06 -21.16
CA ALA A 81 6.32 -24.91 -21.38
C ALA A 81 5.88 -23.45 -21.30
N VAL A 82 6.42 -22.69 -20.34
CA VAL A 82 6.16 -21.24 -20.25
C VAL A 82 6.80 -20.52 -21.42
N PHE A 83 8.04 -20.83 -21.78
CA PHE A 83 8.70 -20.19 -22.92
C PHE A 83 7.96 -20.45 -24.24
N ALA A 84 7.50 -21.68 -24.48
CA ALA A 84 6.75 -22.01 -25.69
C ALA A 84 5.38 -21.31 -25.77
N ALA A 85 4.71 -21.10 -24.63
CA ALA A 85 3.38 -20.48 -24.58
C ALA A 85 3.41 -18.95 -24.55
N TYR A 86 4.40 -18.35 -23.89
CA TYR A 86 4.46 -16.91 -23.62
C TYR A 86 5.62 -16.21 -24.35
N GLY A 87 6.64 -16.93 -24.80
CA GLY A 87 7.90 -16.35 -25.29
C GLY A 87 8.75 -15.71 -24.20
N VAL A 88 8.47 -16.00 -22.92
CA VAL A 88 9.08 -15.37 -21.74
C VAL A 88 9.98 -16.37 -21.02
N ARG A 89 11.18 -15.90 -20.64
CA ARG A 89 12.10 -16.66 -19.79
C ARG A 89 11.70 -16.58 -18.33
N THR A 90 11.73 -17.72 -17.65
CA THR A 90 11.40 -17.83 -16.22
C THR A 90 12.63 -17.86 -15.33
N ASP A 91 13.83 -17.89 -15.92
CA ASP A 91 15.13 -17.98 -15.25
C ASP A 91 15.90 -16.65 -15.21
N ALA A 92 15.23 -15.53 -15.52
CA ALA A 92 15.78 -14.19 -15.31
C ALA A 92 16.03 -13.94 -13.81
N ASN A 93 17.16 -13.30 -13.51
CA ASN A 93 17.60 -12.97 -12.15
C ASN A 93 18.04 -11.49 -12.09
N LEU A 94 18.72 -11.09 -11.01
CA LEU A 94 19.23 -9.72 -10.84
C LEU A 94 20.66 -9.52 -11.33
N ASP A 95 21.27 -10.50 -12.01
CA ASP A 95 22.67 -10.39 -12.42
C ASP A 95 22.86 -9.25 -13.41
N GLY A 96 23.82 -8.38 -13.10
CA GLY A 96 24.11 -7.22 -13.94
C GLY A 96 23.26 -5.98 -13.67
N ALA A 97 22.18 -6.07 -12.89
CA ALA A 97 21.39 -4.91 -12.48
C ALA A 97 22.28 -3.89 -11.75
N ASP A 98 22.20 -2.62 -12.16
CA ASP A 98 23.10 -1.57 -11.66
C ASP A 98 22.44 -0.18 -11.60
N ALA A 99 23.08 0.74 -10.88
CA ALA A 99 22.69 2.14 -10.92
C ALA A 99 23.85 3.10 -10.66
N TRP A 100 23.88 4.15 -11.48
CA TRP A 100 24.69 5.35 -11.24
C TRP A 100 23.85 6.39 -10.51
N MET A 101 24.28 6.73 -9.29
CA MET A 101 23.56 7.60 -8.36
C MET A 101 24.36 8.89 -8.10
N PRO A 102 24.28 9.89 -9.01
CA PRO A 102 24.89 11.19 -8.78
C PRO A 102 24.13 11.96 -7.70
N ARG A 103 24.85 12.80 -6.94
CA ARG A 103 24.32 13.64 -5.87
C ARG A 103 25.02 14.98 -5.87
N LEU A 104 24.23 16.05 -5.80
CA LEU A 104 24.70 17.42 -5.68
C LEU A 104 24.00 18.06 -4.47
N GLY A 105 24.77 18.74 -3.63
CA GLY A 105 24.30 19.43 -2.44
C GLY A 105 24.84 20.87 -2.40
N LEU A 106 24.08 21.75 -1.76
CA LEU A 106 24.43 23.14 -1.56
C LEU A 106 24.04 23.56 -0.14
N ARG A 107 24.91 24.36 0.50
CA ARG A 107 24.64 25.09 1.73
C ARG A 107 25.16 26.51 1.59
N TYR A 108 24.29 27.50 1.83
CA TYR A 108 24.60 28.91 1.71
C TYR A 108 24.19 29.67 2.98
N THR A 109 25.11 30.46 3.55
CA THR A 109 24.94 31.21 4.80
C THR A 109 25.16 32.72 4.65
N GLY A 110 25.22 33.24 3.41
CA GLY A 110 25.55 34.66 3.14
C GLY A 110 24.40 35.65 3.36
N LEU A 111 23.29 35.23 3.96
CA LEU A 111 22.08 36.04 4.17
C LEU A 111 21.84 36.34 5.65
N GLY A 112 22.92 36.68 6.37
CA GLY A 112 22.90 36.97 7.80
C GLY A 112 22.38 35.79 8.61
N ARG A 113 21.23 35.96 9.27
CA ARG A 113 20.57 34.93 10.10
C ARG A 113 19.81 33.87 9.28
N THR A 114 20.14 33.69 8.01
CA THR A 114 19.45 32.80 7.08
C THR A 114 20.41 31.78 6.49
N VAL A 115 20.02 30.51 6.55
CA VAL A 115 20.71 29.38 5.95
C VAL A 115 19.82 28.78 4.87
N ILE A 116 20.34 28.67 3.65
CA ILE A 116 19.70 27.95 2.55
C ILE A 116 20.48 26.65 2.36
N SER A 117 19.78 25.52 2.29
CA SER A 117 20.39 24.22 2.00
C SER A 117 19.51 23.43 1.05
N GLY A 118 20.10 22.56 0.26
CA GLY A 118 19.36 21.76 -0.69
C GLY A 118 20.25 20.80 -1.44
N GLY A 119 19.63 20.02 -2.31
CA GLY A 119 20.36 19.08 -3.15
C GLY A 119 19.45 18.28 -4.05
N VAL A 120 20.06 17.62 -5.03
CA VAL A 120 19.42 16.74 -5.99
C VAL A 120 20.26 15.47 -6.14
N GLY A 121 19.62 14.33 -6.30
CA GLY A 121 20.32 13.11 -6.63
C GLY A 121 19.40 11.95 -6.95
N LEU A 122 19.99 10.88 -7.50
CA LEU A 122 19.31 9.60 -7.69
C LEU A 122 19.61 8.68 -6.49
N PHE A 123 18.59 7.98 -6.02
CA PHE A 123 18.68 7.09 -4.87
C PHE A 123 18.03 5.77 -5.22
N ALA A 124 18.83 4.71 -5.26
CA ALA A 124 18.33 3.34 -5.35
C ALA A 124 17.81 2.85 -3.99
N GLY A 125 16.83 1.94 -4.00
CA GLY A 125 16.27 1.38 -2.78
C GLY A 125 15.15 0.36 -3.01
N GLY A 126 14.42 0.04 -1.94
CA GLY A 126 13.24 -0.82 -1.99
C GLY A 126 13.49 -2.33 -1.88
N GLU A 127 14.76 -2.78 -1.93
CA GLU A 127 15.22 -4.20 -1.82
C GLU A 127 14.08 -5.22 -1.83
N PRO A 128 13.52 -5.53 -3.02
CA PRO A 128 12.25 -6.26 -3.18
C PRO A 128 12.39 -7.77 -2.94
N GLN A 129 13.18 -8.19 -1.95
CA GLN A 129 13.62 -9.58 -1.80
C GLN A 129 12.45 -10.55 -1.78
N VAL A 130 11.33 -10.19 -1.15
CA VAL A 130 10.14 -11.05 -1.14
C VAL A 130 9.54 -11.28 -2.52
N TRP A 131 9.57 -10.28 -3.42
CA TRP A 131 9.02 -10.42 -4.78
C TRP A 131 9.98 -11.13 -5.72
N ILE A 132 11.28 -10.90 -5.56
CA ILE A 132 12.31 -11.68 -6.25
C ILE A 132 12.22 -13.15 -5.84
N SER A 133 12.07 -13.40 -4.54
CA SER A 133 11.92 -14.74 -3.99
C SER A 133 10.70 -15.50 -4.52
N ASN A 134 9.65 -14.83 -5.00
CA ASN A 134 8.50 -15.50 -5.61
C ASN A 134 8.90 -16.23 -6.90
N ALA A 135 9.74 -15.61 -7.74
CA ALA A 135 10.23 -16.24 -8.96
C ALA A 135 11.17 -17.41 -8.64
N PHE A 136 12.04 -17.25 -7.64
CA PHE A 136 12.97 -18.29 -7.17
C PHE A 136 12.31 -19.44 -6.41
N GLN A 137 11.02 -19.35 -6.06
CA GLN A 137 10.33 -20.44 -5.40
C GLN A 137 10.15 -21.60 -6.40
N PRO A 138 10.67 -22.81 -6.10
CA PRO A 138 10.45 -23.96 -6.96
C PRO A 138 8.94 -24.17 -7.17
N PRO A 139 8.50 -24.42 -8.41
CA PRO A 139 7.10 -24.67 -8.71
C PRO A 139 6.51 -25.82 -7.88
N VAL A 140 5.26 -25.66 -7.45
CA VAL A 140 4.53 -26.65 -6.66
C VAL A 140 3.28 -27.14 -7.39
N VAL A 141 2.79 -28.32 -7.00
CA VAL A 141 1.56 -28.90 -7.54
C VAL A 141 0.45 -28.78 -6.51
N PHE A 142 -0.73 -28.32 -6.94
CA PHE A 142 -1.97 -28.36 -6.17
C PHE A 142 -2.79 -29.59 -6.55
N ALA A 143 -3.26 -30.34 -5.56
CA ALA A 143 -4.17 -31.46 -5.71
C ALA A 143 -5.35 -31.31 -4.74
N ARG A 144 -6.56 -31.71 -5.18
CA ARG A 144 -7.78 -31.65 -4.39
C ARG A 144 -8.53 -32.95 -4.47
N LEU A 145 -9.01 -33.43 -3.33
CA LEU A 145 -9.95 -34.53 -3.22
C LEU A 145 -11.23 -34.01 -2.56
N ALA A 146 -12.34 -34.01 -3.28
CA ALA A 146 -13.64 -33.59 -2.76
C ALA A 146 -14.37 -34.79 -2.15
N GLY A 147 -15.02 -34.60 -0.99
CA GLY A 147 -15.83 -35.64 -0.35
C GLY A 147 -15.03 -36.89 0.04
N ALA A 148 -13.75 -36.74 0.38
CA ALA A 148 -12.92 -37.84 0.86
C ALA A 148 -13.53 -38.38 2.17
N GLY A 149 -13.82 -39.68 2.24
CA GLY A 149 -14.36 -40.32 3.45
C GLY A 149 -13.28 -40.98 4.30
N GLY A 150 -13.53 -41.12 5.60
CA GLY A 150 -12.61 -41.75 6.55
C GLY A 150 -11.32 -40.96 6.77
N VAL A 151 -11.34 -39.65 6.54
CA VAL A 151 -10.16 -38.81 6.60
C VAL A 151 -9.83 -38.47 8.04
N THR A 152 -8.56 -38.59 8.41
CA THR A 152 -8.05 -38.03 9.68
C THR A 152 -7.24 -36.76 9.37
N PRO A 153 -7.36 -35.68 10.17
CA PRO A 153 -6.68 -34.40 9.90
C PRO A 153 -5.16 -34.45 10.12
N PHE A 154 -4.58 -35.64 10.24
CA PHE A 154 -3.16 -35.87 10.51
C PHE A 154 -2.42 -36.54 9.34
N SER A 155 -3.15 -37.07 8.35
CA SER A 155 -2.57 -37.79 7.22
C SER A 155 -3.17 -37.30 5.91
N VAL A 156 -2.31 -36.87 4.99
CA VAL A 156 -2.72 -36.56 3.62
C VAL A 156 -3.12 -37.86 2.92
N PRO A 157 -4.30 -37.94 2.26
CA PRO A 157 -4.69 -39.10 1.48
C PRO A 157 -3.66 -39.49 0.42
N GLU A 158 -3.36 -40.79 0.32
CA GLU A 158 -2.37 -41.33 -0.63
C GLU A 158 -2.66 -40.98 -2.10
N ALA A 159 -3.94 -40.81 -2.46
CA ALA A 159 -4.33 -40.36 -3.79
C ALA A 159 -3.78 -38.95 -4.10
N LEU A 160 -3.75 -38.05 -3.11
CA LEU A 160 -3.21 -36.69 -3.27
C LEU A 160 -1.69 -36.69 -3.34
N LEU A 161 -1.01 -37.53 -2.54
CA LEU A 161 0.44 -37.72 -2.60
C LEU A 161 0.88 -38.20 -3.99
N ARG A 162 0.18 -39.18 -4.55
CA ARG A 162 0.42 -39.68 -5.91
C ARG A 162 0.14 -38.63 -6.99
N GLN A 163 -0.94 -37.86 -6.84
CA GLN A 163 -1.27 -36.80 -7.79
C GLN A 163 -0.22 -35.70 -7.81
N VAL A 164 0.27 -35.28 -6.64
CA VAL A 164 1.35 -34.29 -6.55
C VAL A 164 2.65 -34.84 -7.13
N ALA A 165 3.00 -36.10 -6.83
CA ALA A 165 4.22 -36.72 -7.35
C ALA A 165 4.22 -36.90 -8.87
N ALA A 166 3.06 -37.10 -9.48
CA ALA A 166 2.90 -37.22 -10.92
C ALA A 166 2.63 -35.87 -11.63
N GLY A 167 2.47 -34.78 -10.88
CA GLY A 167 2.10 -33.49 -11.43
C GLY A 167 3.27 -32.78 -12.14
N ALA A 168 2.93 -31.97 -13.14
CA ALA A 168 3.87 -31.03 -13.75
C ALA A 168 3.68 -29.64 -13.14
N ALA A 169 4.65 -29.21 -12.35
CA ALA A 169 4.62 -27.90 -11.73
C ALA A 169 5.14 -26.83 -12.71
N LEU A 170 4.47 -25.67 -12.76
CA LEU A 170 4.85 -24.53 -13.60
C LEU A 170 5.14 -23.30 -12.74
N PRO A 171 6.16 -22.48 -13.09
CA PRO A 171 6.34 -21.17 -12.48
C PRO A 171 5.08 -20.30 -12.68
N VAL A 172 4.73 -19.55 -11.64
CA VAL A 172 3.59 -18.61 -11.65
C VAL A 172 4.02 -17.15 -11.44
N ASP A 173 5.30 -16.94 -11.12
CA ASP A 173 5.94 -15.64 -11.00
C ASP A 173 7.22 -15.63 -11.87
N ALA A 174 7.51 -14.51 -12.50
CA ALA A 174 8.71 -14.27 -13.30
C ALA A 174 9.28 -12.87 -13.00
N ILE A 175 10.56 -12.67 -13.32
CA ILE A 175 11.21 -11.35 -13.30
C ILE A 175 11.39 -10.96 -14.77
N ALA A 176 11.02 -9.72 -15.12
CA ALA A 176 11.26 -9.23 -16.48
C ALA A 176 12.77 -9.24 -16.78
N GLU A 177 13.16 -9.62 -18.01
CA GLU A 177 14.57 -9.68 -18.41
C GLU A 177 15.27 -8.31 -18.35
N ASP A 178 14.50 -7.22 -18.45
CA ASP A 178 14.97 -5.83 -18.34
C ASP A 178 14.77 -5.23 -16.94
N PHE A 179 14.42 -6.04 -15.94
CA PHE A 179 14.29 -5.58 -14.56
C PHE A 179 15.64 -5.09 -14.03
N ASP A 180 15.65 -3.87 -13.50
CA ASP A 180 16.82 -3.21 -12.97
C ASP A 180 16.54 -2.59 -11.60
N MET A 181 17.62 -2.18 -10.92
CA MET A 181 17.58 -1.72 -9.54
C MET A 181 16.64 -0.50 -9.40
N PRO A 182 15.61 -0.59 -8.53
CA PRO A 182 14.67 0.50 -8.34
C PRO A 182 15.34 1.75 -7.83
N ALA A 183 15.02 2.89 -8.43
CA ALA A 183 15.62 4.17 -8.08
C ALA A 183 14.65 5.33 -8.31
N ASP A 184 14.84 6.38 -7.50
CA ASP A 184 14.08 7.63 -7.56
C ASP A 184 15.01 8.83 -7.59
N TRP A 185 14.66 9.83 -8.39
CA TRP A 185 15.24 11.17 -8.31
C TRP A 185 14.61 11.92 -7.16
N LYS A 186 15.44 12.54 -6.31
CA LYS A 186 14.98 13.37 -5.19
C LYS A 186 15.67 14.72 -5.25
N ALA A 187 14.88 15.78 -5.12
CA ALA A 187 15.37 17.15 -5.04
C ALA A 187 14.77 17.82 -3.80
N SER A 188 15.57 18.59 -3.06
CA SER A 188 15.09 19.29 -1.87
C SER A 188 15.70 20.67 -1.76
N VAL A 189 14.94 21.58 -1.15
CA VAL A 189 15.41 22.89 -0.73
C VAL A 189 14.80 23.20 0.63
N ARG A 190 15.61 23.76 1.52
CA ARG A 190 15.26 24.19 2.86
C ARG A 190 15.85 25.57 3.12
N VAL A 191 15.01 26.48 3.56
CA VAL A 191 15.40 27.80 4.06
C VAL A 191 15.12 27.82 5.55
N GLN A 192 16.13 28.08 6.35
CA GLN A 192 16.01 28.30 7.79
C GLN A 192 16.43 29.73 8.10
N ARG A 193 15.63 30.43 8.90
CA ARG A 193 15.93 31.80 9.28
C ARG A 193 15.62 32.01 10.75
N GLU A 194 16.55 32.63 11.44
CA GLU A 194 16.23 33.25 12.71
C GLU A 194 15.74 34.69 12.51
N PHE A 195 14.68 35.06 13.21
CA PHE A 195 14.09 36.40 13.11
C PHE A 195 13.49 36.85 14.43
N ASP A 196 13.31 38.16 14.55
CA ASP A 196 12.72 38.80 15.71
C ASP A 196 11.31 39.28 15.34
N LEU A 197 10.35 39.13 16.26
CA LEU A 197 8.98 39.60 16.08
C LEU A 197 8.68 40.72 17.07
N PRO A 198 8.35 41.94 16.60
CA PRO A 198 8.00 43.05 17.47
C PRO A 198 6.87 42.69 18.44
N GLY A 199 7.10 42.93 19.74
CA GLY A 199 6.14 42.62 20.81
C GLY A 199 6.06 41.14 21.22
N LEU A 200 6.64 40.21 20.44
CA LEU A 200 6.60 38.77 20.73
C LEU A 200 7.96 38.18 21.12
N GLY A 201 9.08 38.84 20.79
CA GLY A 201 10.43 38.46 21.24
C GLY A 201 11.43 38.29 20.10
N ARG A 202 12.62 37.80 20.44
CA ARG A 202 13.74 37.60 19.50
C ARG A 202 13.98 36.12 19.23
N ASP A 203 14.75 35.79 18.21
CA ASP A 203 15.29 34.43 17.97
C ASP A 203 14.23 33.35 17.72
N PHE A 204 13.19 33.69 16.95
CA PHE A 204 12.29 32.69 16.37
C PHE A 204 13.04 31.96 15.26
N LEU A 205 13.02 30.63 15.28
CA LEU A 205 13.54 29.81 14.19
C LEU A 205 12.39 29.44 13.25
N GLY A 206 12.38 30.03 12.05
CA GLY A 206 11.49 29.64 10.96
C GLY A 206 12.18 28.68 9.99
N THR A 207 11.43 27.71 9.49
CA THR A 207 11.89 26.77 8.46
C THR A 207 10.83 26.64 7.37
N VAL A 208 11.24 26.76 6.12
CA VAL A 208 10.44 26.39 4.94
C VAL A 208 11.21 25.32 4.18
N GLN A 209 10.55 24.23 3.82
CA GLN A 209 11.17 23.14 3.08
C GLN A 209 10.24 22.63 1.98
N TYR A 210 10.84 22.27 0.86
CA TYR A 210 10.22 21.56 -0.24
C TYR A 210 11.05 20.32 -0.59
N LEU A 211 10.38 19.19 -0.82
CA LEU A 211 10.96 17.94 -1.29
C LEU A 211 10.15 17.48 -2.49
N HIS A 212 10.84 17.23 -3.59
CA HIS A 212 10.31 16.60 -4.79
C HIS A 212 10.92 15.21 -4.95
N THR A 213 10.11 14.23 -5.31
CA THR A 213 10.57 12.91 -5.75
C THR A 213 9.94 12.60 -7.11
N SER A 214 10.73 12.07 -8.03
CA SER A 214 10.27 11.53 -9.31
C SER A 214 10.76 10.09 -9.42
N ALA A 215 9.82 9.17 -9.55
CA ALA A 215 10.11 7.75 -9.63
C ALA A 215 10.68 7.41 -11.01
N HIS A 216 11.89 6.83 -11.02
CA HIS A 216 12.59 6.49 -12.26
C HIS A 216 12.32 5.03 -12.65
N ARG A 217 12.48 4.11 -11.69
CA ARG A 217 12.31 2.66 -11.89
C ARG A 217 11.56 2.02 -10.73
N SER A 218 10.35 2.46 -10.43
CA SER A 218 9.49 1.82 -9.42
C SER A 218 9.05 0.42 -9.86
N PHE A 219 8.41 -0.33 -8.97
CA PHE A 219 7.92 -1.68 -9.26
C PHE A 219 6.57 -1.66 -9.98
N VAL A 220 6.34 -2.65 -10.83
CA VAL A 220 5.02 -2.96 -11.39
C VAL A 220 4.87 -4.47 -11.54
N TRP A 221 3.63 -4.94 -11.55
CA TRP A 221 3.30 -6.34 -11.84
C TRP A 221 2.42 -6.39 -13.08
N ARG A 222 2.64 -7.40 -13.93
CA ARG A 222 1.80 -7.68 -15.10
C ARG A 222 1.36 -9.13 -15.08
N ASN A 223 0.10 -9.41 -15.38
CA ASN A 223 -0.38 -10.77 -15.63
C ASN A 223 -0.19 -11.10 -17.11
N LEU A 224 0.86 -11.85 -17.41
CA LEU A 224 1.28 -12.16 -18.78
C LEU A 224 0.27 -13.04 -19.53
N ALA A 225 -0.59 -13.78 -18.81
CA ALA A 225 -1.64 -14.57 -19.45
C ALA A 225 -2.59 -13.68 -20.24
N HIS A 226 -2.94 -12.51 -19.72
CA HIS A 226 -3.81 -11.55 -20.40
C HIS A 226 -3.14 -10.82 -21.57
N THR A 227 -1.82 -10.76 -21.63
CA THR A 227 -1.09 -9.98 -22.65
C THR A 227 -0.38 -10.83 -23.70
N HIS A 228 -0.12 -12.11 -23.43
CA HIS A 228 0.65 -12.98 -24.34
C HIS A 228 -0.17 -14.15 -24.89
N LEU A 229 -1.13 -14.69 -24.13
CA LEU A 229 -1.95 -15.80 -24.65
C LEU A 229 -3.03 -15.26 -25.59
N ALA A 230 -3.00 -15.72 -26.84
CA ALA A 230 -3.96 -15.30 -27.87
C ALA A 230 -5.44 -15.47 -27.43
N GLY A 231 -5.75 -16.56 -26.71
CA GLY A 231 -7.10 -16.84 -26.21
C GLY A 231 -7.58 -15.92 -25.07
N ALA A 232 -6.66 -15.22 -24.41
CA ALA A 232 -6.93 -14.42 -23.21
C ALA A 232 -6.72 -12.90 -23.39
N GLN A 233 -6.44 -12.46 -24.63
CA GLN A 233 -6.33 -11.05 -24.96
C GLN A 233 -7.61 -10.28 -24.54
N PRO A 234 -7.48 -9.06 -24.00
CA PRO A 234 -8.61 -8.26 -23.48
C PRO A 234 -9.38 -7.60 -24.62
N THR A 235 -10.11 -8.41 -25.39
CA THR A 235 -10.81 -7.99 -26.60
C THR A 235 -12.23 -7.46 -26.36
N GLY A 236 -12.64 -7.34 -25.11
CA GLY A 236 -13.93 -6.79 -24.72
C GLY A 236 -13.79 -5.35 -24.24
N GLU A 237 -14.83 -4.56 -24.43
CA GLU A 237 -14.92 -3.16 -24.02
C GLU A 237 -16.18 -2.97 -23.17
N ALA A 238 -15.99 -2.47 -21.96
CA ALA A 238 -17.06 -2.19 -21.02
C ALA A 238 -17.80 -0.88 -21.43
N PRO A 239 -19.01 -0.63 -20.89
CA PRO A 239 -19.80 0.56 -21.24
C PRO A 239 -19.07 1.90 -21.01
N ASP A 240 -18.19 1.94 -20.02
CA ASP A 240 -17.35 3.10 -19.69
C ASP A 240 -16.04 3.19 -20.51
N GLY A 241 -15.82 2.27 -21.45
CA GLY A 241 -14.65 2.22 -22.33
C GLY A 241 -13.45 1.45 -21.74
N ARG A 242 -13.56 0.89 -20.53
CA ARG A 242 -12.49 0.04 -19.99
C ARG A 242 -12.40 -1.28 -20.72
N ARG A 243 -11.18 -1.81 -20.79
CA ARG A 243 -10.95 -3.16 -21.30
C ARG A 243 -11.52 -4.19 -20.34
N ILE A 244 -12.15 -5.22 -20.88
CA ILE A 244 -12.58 -6.40 -20.14
C ILE A 244 -11.53 -7.48 -20.36
N TYR A 245 -10.80 -7.81 -19.30
CA TYR A 245 -9.86 -8.92 -19.31
C TYR A 245 -10.56 -10.27 -19.37
N ALA A 246 -9.85 -11.28 -19.86
CA ALA A 246 -10.38 -12.64 -19.87
C ALA A 246 -10.59 -13.16 -18.45
N ASP A 247 -11.64 -13.95 -18.25
CA ASP A 247 -11.75 -14.77 -17.04
C ASP A 247 -10.86 -16.01 -17.22
N LEU A 248 -9.61 -15.91 -16.78
CA LEU A 248 -8.62 -16.97 -16.96
C LEU A 248 -9.04 -18.27 -16.28
N ASP A 249 -9.75 -18.20 -15.16
CA ASP A 249 -10.28 -19.39 -14.49
C ASP A 249 -11.39 -20.06 -15.31
N ALA A 250 -12.28 -19.29 -15.95
CA ALA A 250 -13.29 -19.84 -16.85
C ALA A 250 -12.67 -20.47 -18.11
N LEU A 251 -11.54 -19.95 -18.56
CA LEU A 251 -10.77 -20.48 -19.69
C LEU A 251 -9.81 -21.62 -19.31
N GLY A 252 -9.62 -21.89 -18.02
CA GLY A 252 -8.68 -22.91 -17.54
C GLY A 252 -7.21 -22.52 -17.69
N TYR A 253 -6.90 -21.22 -17.83
CA TYR A 253 -5.53 -20.71 -17.86
C TYR A 253 -5.02 -20.43 -16.44
N LEU A 254 -3.75 -20.79 -16.20
CA LEU A 254 -3.01 -20.38 -15.00
C LEU A 254 -2.58 -18.91 -15.14
N ASN A 255 -2.34 -18.28 -14.00
CA ASN A 255 -1.70 -16.97 -13.98
C ASN A 255 -0.18 -17.10 -14.17
N LEU A 256 0.42 -16.08 -14.77
CA LEU A 256 1.85 -15.86 -14.80
C LEU A 256 2.09 -14.38 -14.52
N THR A 257 2.61 -14.06 -13.35
CA THR A 257 2.83 -12.68 -12.93
C THR A 257 4.28 -12.29 -13.10
N GLU A 258 4.54 -11.22 -13.84
CA GLU A 258 5.89 -10.69 -14.04
C GLU A 258 6.13 -9.47 -13.14
N LEU A 259 7.25 -9.45 -12.43
CA LEU A 259 7.79 -8.26 -11.77
C LEU A 259 8.64 -7.47 -12.77
N GLY A 260 8.28 -6.20 -12.98
CA GLY A 260 9.01 -5.29 -13.86
C GLY A 260 9.27 -3.93 -13.20
N ASN A 261 9.89 -3.02 -13.95
CA ASN A 261 10.00 -1.62 -13.57
C ASN A 261 8.98 -0.73 -14.30
N HIS A 262 8.66 0.40 -13.68
CA HIS A 262 7.82 1.46 -14.25
C HIS A 262 8.22 2.83 -13.71
N GLY A 263 8.15 3.86 -14.56
CA GLY A 263 8.37 5.27 -14.15
C GLY A 263 7.08 5.96 -13.71
N GLY A 264 7.08 7.29 -13.67
CA GLY A 264 5.84 8.09 -13.66
C GLY A 264 5.25 8.40 -12.28
N GLY A 265 5.69 7.74 -11.21
CA GLY A 265 5.37 8.19 -9.85
C GLY A 265 5.98 9.56 -9.54
N ARG A 266 5.30 10.38 -8.73
CA ARG A 266 5.81 11.69 -8.29
C ARG A 266 5.37 11.99 -6.87
N ALA A 267 6.19 12.71 -6.12
CA ALA A 267 5.81 13.24 -4.81
C ALA A 267 6.26 14.68 -4.65
N HIS A 268 5.38 15.51 -4.10
CA HIS A 268 5.67 16.86 -3.66
C HIS A 268 5.32 16.96 -2.18
N VAL A 269 6.29 17.37 -1.37
CA VAL A 269 6.11 17.58 0.07
C VAL A 269 6.59 18.97 0.42
N TRP A 270 5.66 19.79 0.90
CA TRP A 270 5.95 21.12 1.42
C TRP A 270 5.83 21.11 2.94
N SER A 271 6.71 21.81 3.64
CA SER A 271 6.56 22.02 5.07
C SER A 271 7.01 23.40 5.51
N VAL A 272 6.28 23.97 6.46
CA VAL A 272 6.62 25.21 7.15
C VAL A 272 6.63 24.93 8.64
N ALA A 273 7.63 25.43 9.36
CA ALA A 273 7.74 25.28 10.80
C ALA A 273 8.25 26.56 11.46
N VAL A 274 7.84 26.76 12.71
CA VAL A 274 8.35 27.83 13.57
C VAL A 274 8.55 27.27 14.98
N SER A 275 9.63 27.69 15.65
CA SER A 275 9.89 27.37 17.04
C SER A 275 10.52 28.54 17.81
N LYS A 276 10.25 28.59 19.11
CA LYS A 276 10.85 29.56 20.02
C LYS A 276 10.94 28.97 21.42
N SER A 277 12.04 29.26 22.10
CA SER A 277 12.23 29.05 23.53
C SER A 277 12.42 30.40 24.20
N TYR A 278 11.65 30.64 25.26
CA TYR A 278 11.71 31.85 26.07
C TYR A 278 12.43 31.57 27.38
N ASP A 279 13.15 32.58 27.88
CA ASP A 279 13.93 32.48 29.12
C ASP A 279 13.06 32.28 30.37
N PHE A 280 11.77 32.63 30.30
CA PHE A 280 10.81 32.40 31.38
C PHE A 280 10.25 30.96 31.41
N GLY A 281 10.81 30.05 30.61
CA GLY A 281 10.55 28.62 30.67
C GLY A 281 9.52 28.07 29.68
N VAL A 282 8.87 28.92 28.88
CA VAL A 282 7.98 28.47 27.81
C VAL A 282 8.77 28.15 26.55
N ASP A 283 8.52 26.99 25.96
CA ASP A 283 8.98 26.65 24.62
C ASP A 283 7.80 26.21 23.75
N PHE A 284 7.84 26.53 22.46
CA PHE A 284 6.84 26.02 21.53
C PHE A 284 7.44 25.70 20.16
N SER A 285 6.78 24.79 19.46
CA SER A 285 6.98 24.61 18.03
C SER A 285 5.65 24.30 17.35
N ALA A 286 5.49 24.81 16.14
CA ALA A 286 4.37 24.51 15.28
C ALA A 286 4.90 24.21 13.88
N SER A 287 4.34 23.19 13.23
CA SER A 287 4.67 22.87 11.85
C SER A 287 3.45 22.40 11.09
N TYR A 288 3.47 22.67 9.80
CA TYR A 288 2.50 22.21 8.83
C TYR A 288 3.25 21.53 7.69
N ALA A 289 2.75 20.38 7.25
CA ALA A 289 3.20 19.70 6.05
C ALA A 289 2.01 19.41 5.13
N ARG A 290 2.23 19.59 3.83
CA ARG A 290 1.32 19.19 2.76
C ARG A 290 1.98 18.18 1.85
N GLN A 291 1.26 17.15 1.45
CA GLN A 291 1.70 16.15 0.49
C GLN A 291 0.78 16.16 -0.75
N ASP A 292 1.37 15.94 -1.92
CA ASP A 292 0.72 15.56 -3.18
C ASP A 292 1.56 14.42 -3.76
N VAL A 293 1.04 13.20 -3.73
CA VAL A 293 1.81 11.99 -4.05
C VAL A 293 1.04 11.14 -5.04
N GLU A 294 1.67 10.83 -6.16
CA GLU A 294 1.21 9.85 -7.13
C GLU A 294 2.17 8.66 -7.21
N ALA A 295 1.60 7.46 -7.31
CA ALA A 295 2.30 6.21 -7.47
C ALA A 295 1.62 5.34 -8.53
N VAL A 296 2.40 4.47 -9.17
CA VAL A 296 1.87 3.49 -10.13
C VAL A 296 1.49 2.19 -9.43
N ALA A 297 2.26 1.76 -8.45
CA ALA A 297 1.93 0.63 -7.59
C ALA A 297 2.53 0.78 -6.19
N GLU A 298 1.84 0.25 -5.19
CA GLU A 298 2.15 0.44 -3.78
C GLU A 298 2.90 -0.75 -3.15
N GLY A 299 2.85 -1.93 -3.78
CA GLY A 299 3.56 -3.12 -3.28
C GLY A 299 3.12 -3.55 -1.88
N THR A 300 1.82 -3.63 -1.62
CA THR A 300 1.27 -3.91 -0.28
C THR A 300 1.19 -5.40 0.07
N SER A 301 1.49 -6.28 -0.87
CA SER A 301 1.48 -7.74 -0.68
C SER A 301 2.82 -8.39 -0.97
N ALA A 302 3.07 -9.53 -0.33
CA ALA A 302 4.22 -10.39 -0.62
C ALA A 302 4.07 -11.15 -1.95
N ARG A 303 2.85 -11.34 -2.47
CA ARG A 303 2.59 -12.10 -3.71
C ARG A 303 2.45 -11.18 -4.91
N GLY A 304 3.13 -11.47 -6.01
CA GLY A 304 3.04 -10.67 -7.25
C GLY A 304 1.60 -10.53 -7.74
N ILE A 305 0.89 -11.66 -7.87
CA ILE A 305 -0.50 -11.67 -8.31
C ILE A 305 -1.46 -10.89 -7.39
N SER A 306 -1.13 -10.76 -6.09
CA SER A 306 -1.92 -9.95 -5.16
C SER A 306 -1.68 -8.46 -5.38
N ASN A 307 -0.45 -8.05 -5.67
CA ASN A 307 -0.14 -6.67 -6.04
C ASN A 307 -0.80 -6.26 -7.37
N TRP A 308 -0.87 -7.17 -8.35
CA TRP A 308 -1.56 -6.92 -9.62
C TRP A 308 -3.08 -6.75 -9.44
N ARG A 309 -3.75 -7.68 -8.75
CA ARG A 309 -5.22 -7.67 -8.64
C ARG A 309 -5.76 -6.55 -7.74
N ALA A 310 -5.01 -6.20 -6.69
CA ALA A 310 -5.44 -5.23 -5.67
C ALA A 310 -5.13 -3.78 -6.07
N LEU A 311 -4.54 -3.59 -7.25
CA LEU A 311 -4.21 -2.29 -7.79
C LEU A 311 -5.50 -1.54 -8.16
N THR A 312 -5.78 -0.43 -7.48
CA THR A 312 -7.01 0.34 -7.69
C THR A 312 -6.89 1.23 -8.92
N VAL A 313 -7.14 0.67 -10.10
CA VAL A 313 -6.92 1.31 -11.42
C VAL A 313 -7.98 0.88 -12.43
N ALA A 314 -8.09 1.64 -13.53
CA ALA A 314 -8.93 1.28 -14.66
C ALA A 314 -8.33 0.13 -15.51
N ASP A 315 -7.00 0.07 -15.63
CA ASP A 315 -6.27 -1.00 -16.32
C ASP A 315 -5.13 -1.51 -15.44
N ARG A 316 -5.19 -2.80 -15.07
CA ARG A 316 -4.23 -3.45 -14.17
C ARG A 316 -2.91 -3.86 -14.83
N ASN A 317 -2.89 -4.10 -16.15
CA ASN A 317 -1.65 -4.43 -16.87
C ASN A 317 -0.94 -3.21 -17.45
N ASP A 318 -1.65 -2.08 -17.58
CA ASP A 318 -1.08 -0.78 -17.95
C ASP A 318 -1.47 0.33 -16.96
N PRO A 319 -1.06 0.21 -15.68
CA PRO A 319 -1.46 1.16 -14.66
C PRO A 319 -0.78 2.50 -14.84
N GLN A 320 -1.58 3.57 -14.85
CA GLN A 320 -1.09 4.94 -14.83
C GLN A 320 -0.83 5.43 -13.40
N ALA A 321 0.02 6.44 -13.27
CA ALA A 321 0.26 7.10 -12.00
C ALA A 321 -1.04 7.72 -11.48
N ARG A 322 -1.34 7.47 -10.22
CA ARG A 322 -2.54 7.96 -9.54
C ARG A 322 -2.20 8.34 -8.12
N ARG A 323 -3.08 9.10 -7.48
CA ARG A 323 -2.87 9.53 -6.11
C ARG A 323 -2.63 8.34 -5.17
N SER A 324 -1.62 8.43 -4.31
CA SER A 324 -1.21 7.31 -3.46
C SER A 324 -2.13 7.16 -2.25
N PRO A 325 -2.59 5.95 -1.90
CA PRO A 325 -3.36 5.71 -0.67
C PRO A 325 -2.57 5.99 0.62
N HIS A 326 -1.24 6.13 0.51
CA HIS A 326 -0.34 6.41 1.63
C HIS A 326 -0.12 7.92 1.86
N GLU A 327 -0.66 8.78 1.00
CA GLU A 327 -0.59 10.22 1.16
C GLU A 327 -1.32 10.66 2.44
N THR A 328 -0.65 11.48 3.25
CA THR A 328 -1.32 12.32 4.26
C THR A 328 -1.30 13.75 3.76
N THR A 329 -2.37 14.17 3.08
CA THR A 329 -2.46 15.45 2.36
C THR A 329 -2.14 16.64 3.25
N HIS A 330 -2.63 16.66 4.49
CA HIS A 330 -2.40 17.75 5.44
C HIS A 330 -2.00 17.19 6.79
N SER A 331 -0.93 17.72 7.40
CA SER A 331 -0.54 17.38 8.76
C SER A 331 0.01 18.60 9.50
N TRP A 332 -0.61 18.91 10.63
CA TRP A 332 -0.16 19.88 11.61
C TRP A 332 0.47 19.16 12.80
N LYS A 333 1.58 19.67 13.30
CA LYS A 333 2.18 19.24 14.57
C LYS A 333 2.44 20.45 15.44
N LEU A 334 2.01 20.36 16.70
CA LEU A 334 2.17 21.41 17.69
C LEU A 334 2.83 20.83 18.94
N ARG A 335 3.67 21.62 19.57
CA ARG A 335 4.26 21.35 20.87
C ARG A 335 4.23 22.63 21.67
N LEU A 336 3.78 22.55 22.92
CA LEU A 336 3.90 23.58 23.91
C LEU A 336 4.52 22.97 25.17
N GLY A 337 5.67 23.50 25.59
CA GLY A 337 6.37 23.15 26.80
C GLY A 337 6.39 24.32 27.78
N TYR A 338 6.30 24.03 29.06
CA TYR A 338 6.58 24.97 30.13
C TYR A 338 7.40 24.29 31.22
N GLU A 339 8.54 24.88 31.54
CA GLU A 339 9.46 24.39 32.56
C GLU A 339 9.74 25.48 33.59
N ARG A 340 9.54 25.16 34.86
CA ARG A 340 9.87 26.07 35.96
C ARG A 340 10.13 25.31 37.26
N ALA A 341 11.00 25.86 38.09
CA ALA A 341 11.13 25.45 39.47
C ALA A 341 9.89 25.89 40.28
N ILE A 342 9.17 24.93 40.85
CA ILE A 342 8.06 25.16 41.77
C ILE A 342 8.54 24.69 43.15
N GLY A 343 8.89 25.64 44.02
CA GLY A 343 9.61 25.34 45.26
C GLY A 343 11.01 24.80 44.95
N GLN A 344 11.34 23.60 45.43
CA GLN A 344 12.62 22.92 45.18
C GLN A 344 12.58 21.95 44.00
N LEU A 345 11.44 21.82 43.31
CA LEU A 345 11.22 20.80 42.29
C LEU A 345 11.20 21.44 40.91
N ASN A 346 12.05 20.97 40.00
CA ASN A 346 11.92 21.33 38.60
C ASN A 346 10.71 20.60 38.02
N THR A 347 9.74 21.36 37.54
CA THR A 347 8.52 20.82 36.95
C THR A 347 8.44 21.21 35.49
N ARG A 348 8.15 20.23 34.63
CA ARG A 348 7.99 20.43 33.19
C ARG A 348 6.67 19.83 32.72
N ILE A 349 5.90 20.61 31.97
CA ILE A 349 4.65 20.19 31.34
C ILE A 349 4.82 20.36 29.83
N ASP A 350 4.56 19.29 29.08
CA ASP A 350 4.58 19.30 27.63
C ASP A 350 3.22 18.82 27.09
N VAL A 351 2.67 19.55 26.13
CA VAL A 351 1.50 19.16 25.34
C VAL A 351 1.95 18.99 23.89
N PHE A 352 1.67 17.83 23.31
CA PHE A 352 1.99 17.50 21.92
C PHE A 352 0.70 17.26 21.16
N GLY A 353 0.52 17.93 20.03
CA GLY A 353 -0.66 17.79 19.18
C GLY A 353 -0.30 17.39 17.77
N ARG A 354 -1.07 16.49 17.17
CA ARG A 354 -1.04 16.18 15.74
C ARG A 354 -2.46 16.23 15.19
N VAL A 355 -2.69 17.08 14.18
CA VAL A 355 -3.97 17.19 13.47
C VAL A 355 -3.71 16.92 12.00
N PHE A 356 -4.37 15.93 11.41
CA PHE A 356 -4.05 15.50 10.04
C PHE A 356 -5.26 14.99 9.29
N SER A 357 -5.21 15.12 7.96
CA SER A 357 -6.24 14.63 7.06
C SER A 357 -6.42 13.11 7.19
N GLY A 358 -7.62 12.63 6.88
CA GLY A 358 -7.95 11.22 6.88
C GLY A 358 -7.22 10.41 5.82
N ARG A 359 -7.53 9.12 5.76
CA ARG A 359 -7.07 8.22 4.69
C ARG A 359 -7.80 8.53 3.40
N LEU A 360 -7.09 8.41 2.29
CA LEU A 360 -7.68 8.49 0.96
C LEU A 360 -8.35 7.16 0.60
N PHE A 361 -9.43 7.21 -0.17
CA PHE A 361 -10.13 6.02 -0.65
C PHE A 361 -10.84 6.23 -1.99
N THR A 362 -11.26 5.13 -2.61
CA THR A 362 -11.95 5.09 -3.90
C THR A 362 -13.29 4.37 -3.72
N TYR A 363 -14.36 4.87 -4.33
CA TYR A 363 -15.55 4.06 -4.57
C TYR A 363 -15.27 3.03 -5.64
N THR A 364 -15.52 1.77 -5.33
CA THR A 364 -15.25 0.63 -6.21
C THR A 364 -16.50 -0.21 -6.40
N PHE A 365 -16.48 -1.03 -7.44
CA PHE A 365 -17.44 -2.12 -7.57
C PHE A 365 -17.19 -3.18 -6.48
N ASP A 366 -18.27 -3.74 -5.94
CA ASP A 366 -18.27 -4.94 -5.11
C ASP A 366 -18.28 -6.18 -6.02
N VAL A 367 -17.15 -6.88 -6.06
CA VAL A 367 -16.89 -7.99 -6.98
C VAL A 367 -16.45 -9.26 -6.25
N ASP A 368 -17.01 -10.38 -6.69
CA ASP A 368 -16.60 -11.71 -6.29
C ASP A 368 -16.54 -12.65 -7.50
N ARG A 369 -16.34 -13.95 -7.25
CA ARG A 369 -16.23 -14.96 -8.32
C ARG A 369 -17.48 -15.06 -9.19
N GLY A 370 -18.65 -14.68 -8.68
CA GLY A 370 -19.91 -14.68 -9.39
C GLY A 370 -20.12 -13.43 -10.27
N ASN A 371 -19.40 -12.33 -10.04
CA ASN A 371 -19.56 -11.07 -10.78
C ASN A 371 -18.23 -10.33 -11.00
N ALA A 372 -17.22 -11.01 -11.53
CA ALA A 372 -15.87 -10.44 -11.64
C ALA A 372 -15.74 -9.15 -12.48
N LEU A 373 -16.76 -8.80 -13.30
CA LEU A 373 -16.88 -7.65 -14.20
C LEU A 373 -15.75 -7.49 -15.25
N PHE A 374 -14.50 -7.37 -14.80
CA PHE A 374 -13.30 -7.13 -15.60
C PHE A 374 -12.36 -8.34 -15.61
N GLY A 375 -12.93 -9.54 -15.66
CA GLY A 375 -12.19 -10.79 -15.73
C GLY A 375 -11.57 -11.24 -14.40
N ARG A 376 -10.86 -12.38 -14.44
CA ARG A 376 -10.20 -12.97 -13.28
C ARG A 376 -8.75 -13.32 -13.59
N ALA A 377 -7.96 -13.30 -12.52
CA ALA A 377 -6.54 -13.54 -12.55
C ALA A 377 -6.15 -14.97 -12.95
N GLY A 378 -7.02 -15.98 -12.78
CA GLY A 378 -6.67 -17.39 -13.00
C GLY A 378 -6.11 -18.07 -11.75
N ALA A 379 -5.85 -19.37 -11.84
CA ALA A 379 -5.38 -20.23 -10.73
C ALA A 379 -6.25 -20.18 -9.47
N GLY A 380 -7.56 -20.01 -9.63
CA GLY A 380 -8.51 -19.95 -8.54
C GLY A 380 -8.44 -18.64 -7.75
N GLU A 381 -7.88 -17.56 -8.28
CA GLU A 381 -7.84 -16.27 -7.60
C GLU A 381 -9.19 -15.53 -7.72
N SER A 382 -9.72 -15.07 -6.58
CA SER A 382 -10.90 -14.20 -6.58
C SER A 382 -10.52 -12.82 -7.13
N PRO A 383 -11.47 -12.10 -7.79
CA PRO A 383 -11.30 -10.67 -8.03
C PRO A 383 -11.19 -9.92 -6.71
N PHE A 384 -10.72 -8.68 -6.80
CA PHE A 384 -10.52 -7.77 -5.66
C PHE A 384 -11.31 -6.51 -5.92
N ASP A 385 -11.88 -5.89 -4.89
CA ASP A 385 -12.70 -4.66 -4.98
C ASP A 385 -11.86 -3.42 -5.28
N ALA A 386 -11.03 -3.51 -6.32
CA ALA A 386 -10.07 -2.52 -6.76
C ALA A 386 -10.49 -1.84 -8.07
N ASP A 387 -11.58 -2.27 -8.71
CA ASP A 387 -12.07 -1.62 -9.92
C ASP A 387 -12.84 -0.34 -9.55
N PRO A 388 -12.36 0.86 -9.93
CA PRO A 388 -13.07 2.09 -9.61
C PRO A 388 -14.49 2.08 -10.19
N LEU A 389 -15.42 2.59 -9.39
CA LEU A 389 -16.84 2.65 -9.73
C LEU A 389 -17.07 3.58 -10.92
N TYR A 390 -17.97 3.20 -11.83
CA TYR A 390 -18.48 4.12 -12.83
C TYR A 390 -19.65 4.92 -12.25
N ILE A 391 -19.55 6.25 -12.25
CA ILE A 391 -20.58 7.18 -11.79
C ILE A 391 -21.37 7.66 -13.00
N PRO A 392 -22.60 7.17 -13.22
CA PRO A 392 -23.38 7.53 -14.40
C PRO A 392 -23.84 8.99 -14.36
N ALA A 393 -23.95 9.60 -15.54
CA ALA A 393 -24.72 10.82 -15.69
C ALA A 393 -26.23 10.56 -15.49
N VAL A 394 -27.01 11.64 -15.37
CA VAL A 394 -28.47 11.53 -15.42
C VAL A 394 -28.85 10.96 -16.79
N ASP A 395 -29.59 9.86 -16.80
CA ASP A 395 -30.04 9.12 -18.00
C ASP A 395 -28.92 8.53 -18.87
N ASP A 396 -27.82 8.13 -18.24
CA ASP A 396 -26.71 7.45 -18.91
C ASP A 396 -27.11 6.03 -19.41
N PRO A 397 -27.11 5.77 -20.73
CA PRO A 397 -27.47 4.45 -21.26
C PRO A 397 -26.43 3.36 -20.94
N ALA A 398 -25.24 3.72 -20.44
CA ALA A 398 -24.24 2.77 -19.99
C ALA A 398 -24.65 2.02 -18.70
N VAL A 399 -25.66 2.53 -17.97
CA VAL A 399 -26.13 1.94 -16.70
C VAL A 399 -27.63 1.72 -16.73
N VAL A 400 -28.05 0.51 -16.37
CA VAL A 400 -29.43 0.15 -16.07
C VAL A 400 -29.55 -0.28 -14.61
N TYR A 401 -30.71 -0.05 -14.00
CA TYR A 401 -30.92 -0.30 -12.58
C TYR A 401 -31.88 -1.48 -12.41
N ALA A 402 -31.45 -2.51 -11.69
CA ALA A 402 -32.35 -3.58 -11.27
C ALA A 402 -33.46 -3.02 -10.37
N SER A 403 -34.62 -3.67 -10.33
CA SER A 403 -35.73 -3.24 -9.46
C SER A 403 -35.37 -3.25 -7.96
N THR A 404 -34.34 -3.99 -7.57
CA THR A 404 -33.80 -4.05 -6.21
C THR A 404 -32.84 -2.91 -5.86
N PHE A 405 -32.43 -2.09 -6.84
CA PHE A 405 -31.43 -1.05 -6.63
C PHE A 405 -32.04 0.23 -6.07
N ASP A 406 -31.51 0.72 -4.94
CA ASP A 406 -31.93 1.98 -4.33
C ASP A 406 -31.26 3.17 -5.04
N ARG A 407 -31.82 3.55 -6.19
CA ARG A 407 -31.27 4.61 -7.05
C ARG A 407 -31.22 5.96 -6.35
N SER A 408 -32.28 6.36 -5.65
CA SER A 408 -32.33 7.66 -4.97
C SER A 408 -31.28 7.78 -3.88
N ARG A 409 -31.04 6.71 -3.12
CA ARG A 409 -30.00 6.70 -2.09
C ARG A 409 -28.60 6.70 -2.70
N PHE A 410 -28.39 5.99 -3.80
CA PHE A 410 -27.13 6.02 -4.54
C PHE A 410 -26.83 7.41 -5.11
N GLU A 411 -27.78 8.04 -5.81
CA GLU A 411 -27.63 9.38 -6.39
C GLU A 411 -27.32 10.41 -5.30
N TYR A 412 -27.98 10.34 -4.14
CA TYR A 412 -27.64 11.17 -2.99
C TYR A 412 -26.22 10.90 -2.46
N TYR A 413 -25.81 9.64 -2.41
CA TYR A 413 -24.48 9.25 -1.92
C TYR A 413 -23.35 9.77 -2.81
N VAL A 414 -23.53 9.78 -4.13
CA VAL A 414 -22.50 10.20 -5.11
C VAL A 414 -22.69 11.62 -5.64
N GLN A 415 -23.64 12.41 -5.12
CA GLN A 415 -24.00 13.74 -5.65
C GLN A 415 -22.83 14.74 -5.81
N ALA A 416 -21.78 14.61 -4.99
CA ALA A 416 -20.61 15.49 -5.01
C ALA A 416 -19.40 14.88 -5.75
N VAL A 417 -19.59 13.69 -6.32
CA VAL A 417 -18.57 12.92 -7.02
C VAL A 417 -18.71 13.22 -8.52
N PRO A 418 -17.62 13.59 -9.21
CA PRO A 418 -17.66 13.77 -10.67
C PRO A 418 -18.12 12.50 -11.39
N GLY A 419 -18.90 12.68 -12.46
CA GLY A 419 -19.33 11.58 -13.34
C GLY A 419 -18.16 10.92 -14.08
N GLY A 420 -18.38 9.69 -14.55
CA GLY A 420 -17.37 8.86 -15.21
C GLY A 420 -16.70 7.85 -14.26
N ILE A 421 -15.56 7.31 -14.67
CA ILE A 421 -14.78 6.39 -13.82
C ILE A 421 -14.26 7.17 -12.61
N HIS A 422 -14.61 6.72 -11.41
CA HIS A 422 -14.22 7.37 -10.17
C HIS A 422 -12.69 7.46 -10.07
N ALA A 423 -12.17 8.67 -9.86
CA ALA A 423 -10.73 8.88 -9.77
C ALA A 423 -10.16 8.12 -8.55
N PRO A 424 -9.12 7.28 -8.71
CA PRO A 424 -8.55 6.56 -7.59
C PRO A 424 -8.07 7.50 -6.48
N TYR A 425 -8.48 7.19 -5.25
CA TYR A 425 -8.06 7.88 -4.02
C TYR A 425 -8.40 9.39 -4.00
N SER A 426 -9.47 9.80 -4.69
CA SER A 426 -9.99 11.17 -4.69
C SER A 426 -10.75 11.54 -3.42
N GLU A 427 -11.38 10.57 -2.74
CA GLU A 427 -12.14 10.79 -1.51
C GLU A 427 -11.24 10.73 -0.27
N VAL A 428 -11.64 11.42 0.80
CA VAL A 428 -10.88 11.51 2.05
C VAL A 428 -11.77 11.18 3.24
N SER A 429 -11.29 10.34 4.15
CA SER A 429 -11.97 10.08 5.43
C SER A 429 -11.90 11.28 6.38
N GLY A 430 -12.58 11.19 7.52
CA GLY A 430 -12.56 12.22 8.56
C GLY A 430 -11.15 12.60 9.04
N TRP A 431 -10.96 13.87 9.43
CA TRP A 431 -9.72 14.37 10.02
C TRP A 431 -9.48 13.78 11.40
N ASN A 432 -8.22 13.46 11.67
CA ASN A 432 -7.78 12.91 12.95
C ASN A 432 -7.03 13.95 13.78
N ARG A 433 -7.26 13.91 15.10
CA ARG A 433 -6.59 14.78 16.07
C ARG A 433 -6.16 13.97 17.28
N ILE A 434 -4.86 13.96 17.56
CA ILE A 434 -4.26 13.23 18.69
C ILE A 434 -3.47 14.24 19.51
N TRP A 435 -3.71 14.27 20.81
CA TRP A 435 -3.03 15.18 21.72
C TRP A 435 -2.57 14.43 22.96
N ASP A 436 -1.29 14.55 23.27
CA ASP A 436 -0.66 13.87 24.39
C ASP A 436 -0.17 14.91 25.41
N LEU A 437 -0.24 14.56 26.69
CA LEU A 437 0.25 15.35 27.80
C LEU A 437 1.38 14.59 28.49
N ARG A 438 2.49 15.27 28.76
CA ARG A 438 3.58 14.79 29.62
C ARG A 438 3.80 15.76 30.76
N LEU A 439 3.80 15.25 31.98
CA LEU A 439 4.22 15.97 33.20
C LEU A 439 5.48 15.31 33.73
N GLN A 440 6.49 16.10 34.04
CA GLN A 440 7.75 15.66 34.63
C GLN A 440 8.02 16.48 35.89
N VAL A 441 8.37 15.79 36.97
CA VAL A 441 8.80 16.42 38.22
C VAL A 441 10.14 15.83 38.61
N GLU A 442 11.16 16.67 38.69
CA GLU A 442 12.46 16.28 39.25
C GLU A 442 12.42 16.42 40.76
N LEU A 443 12.68 15.31 41.43
CA LEU A 443 12.88 15.25 42.87
C LEU A 443 14.38 15.34 43.18
N PRO A 444 14.74 15.86 44.37
CA PRO A 444 16.09 15.74 44.88
C PRO A 444 16.56 14.27 44.84
N GLY A 445 17.86 14.09 44.59
CA GLY A 445 18.49 12.78 44.66
C GLY A 445 18.20 12.07 45.99
N ALA A 446 18.16 10.74 45.96
CA ALA A 446 17.94 9.95 47.16
C ALA A 446 19.11 10.14 48.14
N ALA A 447 18.80 10.74 49.30
CA ALA A 447 19.76 10.99 50.35
C ALA A 447 20.45 9.68 50.78
N GLY A 448 21.78 9.62 50.62
CA GLY A 448 22.59 8.43 50.92
C GLY A 448 23.00 7.56 49.74
N LEU A 449 22.48 7.80 48.53
CA LEU A 449 22.98 7.20 47.29
C LEU A 449 24.15 8.00 46.70
N ALA A 450 24.23 9.31 47.00
CA ALA A 450 25.27 10.18 46.46
C ALA A 450 26.71 9.74 46.80
N ARG A 451 26.90 9.04 47.94
CA ARG A 451 28.19 8.47 48.33
C ARG A 451 28.68 7.33 47.43
N TRP A 452 27.79 6.70 46.67
CA TRP A 452 28.09 5.54 45.81
C TRP A 452 28.08 5.91 44.32
N VAL A 453 27.19 6.81 43.91
CA VAL A 453 26.93 7.13 42.50
C VAL A 453 27.08 8.61 42.15
N GLY A 454 27.50 9.47 43.08
CA GLY A 454 27.64 10.90 42.82
C GLY A 454 26.30 11.66 42.79
N GLU A 455 26.26 12.78 42.06
CA GLU A 455 25.02 13.54 41.87
C GLU A 455 23.95 12.65 41.23
N ASN A 456 22.82 12.50 41.90
CA ASN A 456 21.72 11.67 41.39
C ASN A 456 20.43 12.47 41.40
N ARG A 457 19.55 12.14 40.45
CA ARG A 457 18.23 12.76 40.30
C ARG A 457 17.19 11.68 40.07
N VAL A 458 16.01 11.90 40.66
CA VAL A 458 14.84 11.06 40.41
C VAL A 458 13.82 11.89 39.66
N ARG A 459 13.43 11.46 38.45
CA ARG A 459 12.38 12.13 37.66
C ARG A 459 11.12 11.26 37.66
N LEU A 460 10.04 11.82 38.20
CA LEU A 460 8.70 11.27 38.04
C LEU A 460 8.15 11.74 36.69
N VAL A 461 7.64 10.82 35.88
CA VAL A 461 7.08 11.10 34.55
C VAL A 461 5.66 10.54 34.48
N LEU A 462 4.70 11.40 34.20
CA LEU A 462 3.32 11.03 33.89
C LEU A 462 3.07 11.33 32.41
N ASP A 463 2.81 10.29 31.63
CA ASP A 463 2.36 10.39 30.24
C ASP A 463 0.87 10.08 30.16
N VAL A 464 0.12 10.96 29.51
CA VAL A 464 -1.27 10.75 29.13
C VAL A 464 -1.38 10.84 27.62
N GLU A 465 -1.44 9.69 26.97
CA GLU A 465 -1.71 9.57 25.54
C GLU A 465 -3.20 9.87 25.28
N ASN A 466 -3.48 10.63 24.23
CA ASN A 466 -4.84 11.05 23.87
C ASN A 466 -5.60 11.76 25.00
N PHE A 467 -4.94 12.69 25.69
CA PHE A 467 -5.43 13.42 26.86
C PHE A 467 -6.83 14.05 26.71
N PRO A 468 -7.24 14.64 25.56
CA PRO A 468 -8.59 15.15 25.40
C PRO A 468 -9.67 14.07 25.55
N ASN A 469 -9.39 12.82 25.19
CA ASN A 469 -10.33 11.71 25.34
C ASN A 469 -10.60 11.36 26.80
N LEU A 470 -9.61 11.54 27.67
CA LEU A 470 -9.78 11.42 29.13
C LEU A 470 -10.79 12.46 29.66
N LEU A 471 -10.79 13.67 29.09
CA LEU A 471 -11.70 14.75 29.49
C LEU A 471 -13.11 14.59 28.88
N ASN A 472 -13.20 14.14 27.63
CA ASN A 472 -14.45 13.91 26.93
C ASN A 472 -14.29 12.78 25.92
N SER A 473 -15.10 11.72 26.02
CA SER A 473 -15.00 10.55 25.14
C SER A 473 -15.25 10.81 23.65
N LYS A 474 -15.81 11.98 23.30
CA LYS A 474 -15.96 12.44 21.90
C LYS A 474 -14.72 13.17 21.38
N TRP A 475 -13.85 13.67 22.26
CA TRP A 475 -12.58 14.30 21.89
C TRP A 475 -11.50 13.24 21.72
N GLY A 476 -10.55 13.47 20.82
CA GLY A 476 -9.49 12.47 20.56
C GLY A 476 -9.99 11.17 19.91
N ARG A 477 -11.18 11.20 19.29
CA ARG A 477 -11.66 10.10 18.46
C ARG A 477 -10.79 9.96 17.21
N PHE A 478 -10.40 8.72 16.93
CA PHE A 478 -9.69 8.33 15.73
C PHE A 478 -10.66 7.68 14.74
N ASP A 479 -10.68 8.18 13.51
CA ASP A 479 -11.43 7.60 12.39
C ASP A 479 -10.48 7.00 11.35
N PHE A 480 -10.76 5.76 10.96
CA PHE A 480 -10.19 5.14 9.78
C PHE A 480 -11.00 5.50 8.53
N GLY A 481 -10.37 5.40 7.37
CA GLY A 481 -11.08 5.26 6.10
C GLY A 481 -11.40 3.79 5.81
N PRO A 482 -12.07 3.52 4.68
CA PRO A 482 -12.32 2.17 4.18
C PRO A 482 -11.06 1.30 4.12
N SER A 483 -11.23 -0.01 4.30
CA SER A 483 -10.14 -0.98 4.25
C SER A 483 -9.47 -0.95 2.88
N ASN A 484 -8.14 -1.10 2.83
CA ASN A 484 -7.34 -1.02 1.59
C ASN A 484 -7.53 0.27 0.76
N GLY A 485 -8.23 1.30 1.29
CA GLY A 485 -8.59 2.50 0.54
C GLY A 485 -9.65 2.24 -0.55
N GLN A 486 -10.48 1.21 -0.38
CA GLN A 486 -11.54 0.79 -1.29
C GLN A 486 -12.86 0.74 -0.53
N ALA A 487 -13.89 1.36 -1.09
CA ALA A 487 -15.26 1.30 -0.59
C ALA A 487 -16.13 0.64 -1.67
N ALA A 488 -16.45 -0.63 -1.46
CA ALA A 488 -17.14 -1.48 -2.42
C ALA A 488 -18.65 -1.24 -2.31
N VAL A 489 -19.13 -0.17 -2.96
CA VAL A 489 -20.47 0.38 -2.68
C VAL A 489 -21.54 -0.10 -3.65
N VAL A 490 -21.17 -0.58 -4.84
CA VAL A 490 -22.12 -1.04 -5.87
C VAL A 490 -21.75 -2.42 -6.35
N ARG A 491 -22.69 -3.36 -6.22
CA ARG A 491 -22.61 -4.65 -6.89
C ARG A 491 -23.28 -4.53 -8.26
N ALA A 492 -22.55 -4.89 -9.30
CA ALA A 492 -23.05 -4.87 -10.68
C ALA A 492 -22.71 -6.16 -11.42
N ASP A 493 -23.42 -6.38 -12.53
CA ASP A 493 -23.05 -7.30 -13.59
C ASP A 493 -23.11 -6.60 -14.96
N LEU A 494 -22.65 -7.28 -16.01
CA LEU A 494 -22.79 -6.84 -17.38
C LEU A 494 -23.92 -7.61 -18.06
N VAL A 495 -24.81 -6.91 -18.73
CA VAL A 495 -25.92 -7.47 -19.52
C VAL A 495 -25.83 -6.95 -20.94
N ARG A 496 -26.25 -7.74 -21.94
CA ARG A 496 -26.31 -7.24 -23.32
C ARG A 496 -27.41 -6.21 -23.44
N ALA A 497 -27.15 -5.13 -24.16
CA ALA A 497 -28.15 -4.08 -24.41
C ALA A 497 -29.38 -4.64 -25.15
N ALA A 498 -29.17 -5.56 -26.09
CA ALA A 498 -30.25 -6.24 -26.80
C ALA A 498 -31.13 -7.08 -25.85
N ASP A 499 -30.51 -7.85 -24.95
CA ASP A 499 -31.25 -8.68 -23.98
C ASP A 499 -32.08 -7.80 -23.02
N VAL A 500 -31.57 -6.63 -22.63
CA VAL A 500 -32.33 -5.65 -21.83
C VAL A 500 -33.50 -5.06 -22.61
N ALA A 501 -33.32 -4.76 -23.90
CA ALA A 501 -34.39 -4.22 -24.74
C ALA A 501 -35.52 -5.25 -24.96
N ASP A 502 -35.18 -6.53 -25.12
CA ASP A 502 -36.13 -7.59 -25.43
C ASP A 502 -36.83 -8.15 -24.18
N LEU A 503 -36.09 -8.31 -23.06
CA LEU A 503 -36.56 -9.00 -21.86
C LEU A 503 -36.85 -8.05 -20.69
N GLY A 504 -36.37 -6.81 -20.76
CA GLY A 504 -36.34 -5.88 -19.63
C GLY A 504 -35.13 -6.11 -18.70
N VAL A 505 -34.87 -5.13 -17.84
CA VAL A 505 -33.64 -5.06 -17.01
C VAL A 505 -33.47 -6.27 -16.09
N ASP A 506 -34.52 -6.68 -15.36
CA ASP A 506 -34.40 -7.75 -14.37
C ASP A 506 -34.33 -9.15 -14.99
N ALA A 507 -34.95 -9.35 -16.15
CA ALA A 507 -34.99 -10.66 -16.82
C ALA A 507 -33.79 -10.89 -17.77
N ALA A 508 -33.07 -9.83 -18.14
CA ALA A 508 -31.86 -9.97 -18.94
C ALA A 508 -30.81 -10.84 -18.22
N PRO A 509 -30.26 -11.88 -18.87
CA PRO A 509 -29.27 -12.75 -18.25
C PRO A 509 -27.95 -12.02 -18.01
N ALA A 510 -27.42 -12.13 -16.79
CA ALA A 510 -26.08 -11.63 -16.46
C ALA A 510 -25.01 -12.40 -17.25
N LEU A 511 -24.06 -11.67 -17.82
CA LEU A 511 -22.88 -12.25 -18.45
C LEU A 511 -21.91 -12.71 -17.35
N THR A 512 -21.52 -13.98 -17.39
CA THR A 512 -20.66 -14.62 -16.38
C THR A 512 -19.47 -15.34 -17.03
N GLY A 513 -18.45 -15.66 -16.24
CA GLY A 513 -17.20 -16.24 -16.74
C GLY A 513 -16.55 -15.32 -17.76
N ASP A 514 -16.19 -15.86 -18.92
CA ASP A 514 -15.55 -15.09 -20.00
C ASP A 514 -16.55 -14.46 -20.99
N ALA A 515 -17.87 -14.67 -20.78
CA ALA A 515 -18.91 -14.09 -21.64
C ALA A 515 -18.87 -12.55 -21.73
N PRO A 516 -18.60 -11.77 -20.65
CA PRO A 516 -18.48 -10.32 -20.73
C PRO A 516 -17.48 -9.86 -21.79
N ARG A 517 -16.28 -10.46 -21.82
CA ARG A 517 -15.22 -10.12 -22.80
C ARG A 517 -15.63 -10.45 -24.23
N MET A 518 -16.39 -11.52 -24.40
CA MET A 518 -16.76 -12.02 -25.73
C MET A 518 -17.99 -11.32 -26.31
N ALA A 519 -18.93 -10.90 -25.46
CA ALA A 519 -20.20 -10.28 -25.86
C ALA A 519 -20.14 -8.76 -25.92
N CYS A 520 -19.40 -8.11 -25.01
CA CYS A 520 -19.28 -6.64 -24.99
C CYS A 520 -18.09 -6.22 -25.85
N ARG A 521 -18.26 -6.09 -27.17
CA ARG A 521 -17.17 -5.76 -28.10
C ARG A 521 -17.02 -4.27 -28.33
N ASN A 522 -18.11 -3.53 -28.14
CA ASN A 522 -18.19 -2.09 -28.20
C ASN A 522 -18.91 -1.60 -26.93
N ARG A 523 -18.68 -0.34 -26.57
CA ARG A 523 -19.31 0.32 -25.41
C ARG A 523 -20.83 0.23 -25.35
N THR A 524 -21.51 0.07 -26.49
CA THR A 524 -22.97 0.01 -26.59
C THR A 524 -23.54 -1.40 -26.63
N ASP A 525 -22.71 -2.43 -26.75
CA ASP A 525 -23.18 -3.82 -26.85
C ASP A 525 -23.75 -4.32 -25.51
N CYS A 526 -23.28 -3.71 -24.42
CA CYS A 526 -23.64 -4.04 -23.05
C CYS A 526 -23.96 -2.79 -22.23
N ALA A 527 -24.60 -2.99 -21.10
CA ALA A 527 -24.76 -2.00 -20.04
C ALA A 527 -24.35 -2.61 -18.70
N TYR A 528 -23.91 -1.78 -17.75
CA TYR A 528 -23.81 -2.19 -16.36
C TYR A 528 -25.22 -2.29 -15.79
N ARG A 529 -25.61 -3.44 -15.25
CA ARG A 529 -26.79 -3.53 -14.40
C ARG A 529 -26.37 -3.37 -12.96
N PHE A 530 -26.78 -2.27 -12.35
CA PHE A 530 -26.57 -2.02 -10.94
C PHE A 530 -27.62 -2.81 -10.14
N ASN A 531 -27.14 -3.81 -9.39
CA ASN A 531 -27.98 -4.81 -8.73
C ASN A 531 -28.32 -4.41 -7.28
N SER A 532 -27.30 -3.98 -6.53
CA SER A 532 -27.46 -3.50 -5.16
C SER A 532 -26.47 -2.38 -4.83
N PHE A 533 -26.87 -1.55 -3.87
CA PHE A 533 -26.07 -0.46 -3.33
C PHE A 533 -25.95 -0.62 -1.82
N ASP A 534 -24.71 -0.63 -1.31
CA ASP A 534 -24.43 -0.53 0.12
C ASP A 534 -23.67 0.77 0.40
N ALA A 535 -24.24 1.61 1.26
CA ALA A 535 -23.63 2.88 1.60
C ALA A 535 -22.53 2.64 2.64
N GLU A 536 -21.30 2.42 2.18
CA GLU A 536 -20.18 2.28 3.09
C GLU A 536 -19.90 3.59 3.84
N PRO A 537 -19.62 3.52 5.16
CA PRO A 537 -19.25 4.69 5.94
C PRO A 537 -17.89 5.25 5.49
N ARG A 538 -17.87 6.54 5.14
CA ARG A 538 -16.64 7.26 4.76
C ARG A 538 -15.64 7.46 5.92
N ALA A 539 -16.09 7.29 7.16
CA ALA A 539 -15.29 7.44 8.37
C ALA A 539 -15.71 6.40 9.42
N ILE A 540 -14.80 5.48 9.75
CA ILE A 540 -15.06 4.35 10.65
C ILE A 540 -14.34 4.60 11.98
N ALA A 541 -15.12 4.74 13.06
CA ALA A 541 -14.56 4.97 14.40
C ALA A 541 -13.66 3.81 14.84
N SER A 542 -12.41 4.10 15.18
CA SER A 542 -11.53 3.14 15.82
C SER A 542 -11.70 3.16 17.32
N ARG A 543 -12.35 2.15 17.92
CA ARG A 543 -12.42 2.06 19.39
C ARG A 543 -11.02 1.90 20.00
N SER A 544 -10.19 1.03 19.45
CA SER A 544 -8.85 0.74 19.99
C SER A 544 -7.87 1.91 19.89
N ARG A 545 -8.02 2.80 18.90
CA ARG A 545 -7.16 3.99 18.74
C ARG A 545 -7.75 5.27 19.32
N SER A 546 -9.00 5.23 19.78
CA SER A 546 -9.66 6.36 20.44
C SER A 546 -9.56 6.31 21.96
N VAL A 547 -8.84 5.33 22.53
CA VAL A 547 -8.64 5.26 23.99
C VAL A 547 -7.57 6.25 24.45
N TYR A 548 -7.69 6.72 25.69
CA TYR A 548 -6.57 7.33 26.40
C TYR A 548 -5.76 6.26 27.12
N ARG A 549 -4.47 6.53 27.33
CA ARG A 549 -3.58 5.66 28.13
C ARG A 549 -2.76 6.51 29.08
N ILE A 550 -2.75 6.12 30.35
CA ILE A 550 -1.93 6.75 31.38
C ILE A 550 -0.75 5.85 31.68
N ARG A 551 0.46 6.42 31.71
CA ARG A 551 1.69 5.72 32.07
C ARG A 551 2.45 6.54 33.10
N LEU A 552 2.74 5.92 34.23
CA LEU A 552 3.61 6.47 35.26
C LEU A 552 4.99 5.81 35.14
N GLY A 553 6.03 6.63 35.04
CA GLY A 553 7.42 6.21 34.99
C GLY A 553 8.24 6.89 36.08
N ILE A 554 9.23 6.17 36.58
CA ILE A 554 10.27 6.72 37.46
C ILE A 554 11.59 6.52 36.72
N ARG A 555 12.34 7.60 36.53
CA ARG A 555 13.67 7.57 35.92
C ARG A 555 14.71 7.99 36.95
N PHE A 556 15.75 7.18 37.06
CA PHE A 556 16.93 7.50 37.86
C PHE A 556 18.05 7.91 36.90
N GLU A 557 18.63 9.09 37.13
CA GLU A 557 19.82 9.58 36.43
C GLU A 557 20.93 9.71 37.50
N PHE A 558 22.10 9.16 37.21
CA PHE A 558 23.30 9.16 38.04
C PHE A 558 24.52 9.53 37.19
#